data_AF-A0A1G4TSP6-F1
#
_entry.id   AF-A0A1G4TSP6-F1
#
_cell.length_a   1.000
_cell.length_b   1.000
_cell.length_c   1.000
_cell.angle_alpha   90.00
_cell.angle_beta   90.00
_cell.angle_gamma   90.00
#
_symmetry.space_group_name_H-M   'P 1'
#
loop_
_entity.id
_entity.type
_entity.pdbx_description
1 polymer ?
#
loop_
_entity_poly.entity_id
_entity_poly.type
_entity_poly.pdbx_seq_one_letter_code
_entity_poly.pdbx_strand_id
1 'polypeptide(L)'
;MRKFGFILLLAGAFCLAYASFSAYQSYKAPRRPIDDYRFSAECDKVPVRGNAFKDSPLECEARIREVELQKQAPDLIKRDGDDVLVFYQGQPSVRLTPVLKGSEGCDSYNLQSLLPTRDSVTQRISYLAKLACHSGELETRFIVMSDGTRWTVSDASASPDGRLIGVGGNGFPGDGFKLYQWPERKLIAHFNPSCHVVDWQNSSQLTVTCLHDMKPFGIRDRYFLAFDARVKRDEQGYWTMRTTRWLNPRMMDYNRQGDIEYTPTFALLWPMTFRPDTKRPVNAFHP
;
A
#
# COMPACT_ATOMS: atom_id res chain seq x y z
N MET A 1 32.99 -22.80 36.29
CA MET A 1 31.59 -22.67 35.78
C MET A 1 30.79 -21.48 36.34
N ARG A 2 31.24 -20.73 37.36
CA ARG A 2 30.48 -19.56 37.91
C ARG A 2 30.55 -18.25 37.10
N LYS A 3 31.53 -18.09 36.19
CA LYS A 3 31.72 -16.83 35.43
C LYS A 3 30.77 -16.66 34.22
N PHE A 4 30.24 -17.76 33.67
CA PHE A 4 29.36 -17.72 32.49
C PHE A 4 27.94 -17.22 32.80
N GLY A 5 27.41 -17.51 34.00
CA GLY A 5 26.06 -17.06 34.40
C GLY A 5 25.96 -15.55 34.59
N PHE A 6 27.04 -14.89 35.00
CA PHE A 6 27.05 -13.45 35.25
C PHE A 6 27.06 -12.63 33.94
N ILE A 7 27.71 -13.15 32.90
CA ILE A 7 27.75 -12.50 31.57
C ILE A 7 26.37 -12.57 30.89
N LEU A 8 25.65 -13.70 31.02
CA LEU A 8 24.29 -13.86 30.49
C LEU A 8 23.27 -12.96 31.20
N LEU A 9 23.40 -12.77 32.51
CA LEU A 9 22.55 -11.85 33.27
C LEU A 9 22.77 -10.38 32.90
N LEU A 10 24.03 -9.97 32.69
CA LEU A 10 24.35 -8.62 32.24
C LEU A 10 23.83 -8.36 30.82
N ALA A 11 23.99 -9.30 29.89
CA ALA A 11 23.46 -9.16 28.53
C ALA A 11 21.92 -9.02 28.52
N GLY A 12 21.21 -9.78 29.37
CA GLY A 12 19.76 -9.67 29.51
C GLY A 12 19.31 -8.31 30.07
N ALA A 13 20.01 -7.79 31.08
CA ALA A 13 19.72 -6.49 31.67
C ALA A 13 19.97 -5.33 30.68
N PHE A 14 21.04 -5.41 29.89
CA PHE A 14 21.32 -4.41 28.85
C PHE A 14 20.28 -4.41 27.72
N CYS A 15 19.80 -5.58 27.29
CA CYS A 15 18.73 -5.67 26.29
C CYS A 15 17.39 -5.10 26.80
N LEU A 16 17.03 -5.34 28.06
CA LEU A 16 15.81 -4.81 28.67
C LEU A 16 15.88 -3.29 28.88
N ALA A 17 17.03 -2.77 29.31
CA ALA A 17 17.25 -1.33 29.43
C ALA A 17 17.23 -0.62 28.07
N TYR A 18 17.81 -1.23 27.04
CA TYR A 18 17.79 -0.69 25.68
C TYR A 18 16.36 -0.68 25.10
N ALA A 19 15.60 -1.77 25.26
CA ALA A 19 14.20 -1.83 24.81
C ALA A 19 13.32 -0.78 25.54
N SER A 20 13.55 -0.57 26.83
CA SER A 20 12.85 0.43 27.64
C SER A 20 13.20 1.87 27.21
N PHE A 21 14.47 2.12 26.88
CA PHE A 21 14.94 3.41 26.40
C PHE A 21 14.40 3.72 24.99
N SER A 22 14.37 2.75 24.08
CA SER A 22 13.74 2.90 22.76
C SER A 22 12.24 3.18 22.88
N ALA A 23 11.53 2.47 23.76
CA ALA A 23 10.11 2.73 24.02
C ALA A 23 9.87 4.13 24.60
N TYR A 24 10.74 4.59 25.49
CA TYR A 24 10.68 5.94 26.05
C TYR A 24 10.92 7.04 25.00
N GLN A 25 11.89 6.84 24.10
CA GLN A 25 12.11 7.79 22.99
C GLN A 25 10.94 7.80 21.99
N SER A 26 10.34 6.66 21.68
CA SER A 26 9.13 6.61 20.84
C SER A 26 7.94 7.36 21.48
N TYR A 27 7.83 7.36 22.82
CA TYR A 27 6.80 8.10 23.54
C TYR A 27 7.04 9.62 23.57
N LYS A 28 8.30 10.04 23.44
CA LYS A 28 8.73 11.46 23.42
C LYS A 28 8.96 12.04 22.03
N ALA A 29 8.78 11.26 20.96
CA ALA A 29 8.77 11.84 19.62
C ALA A 29 7.76 13.00 19.61
N PRO A 30 8.20 14.22 19.24
CA PRO A 30 7.37 15.40 19.36
C PRO A 30 6.11 15.18 18.53
N ARG A 31 4.96 15.08 19.20
CA ARG A 31 3.68 15.38 18.56
C ARG A 31 3.78 16.85 18.19
N ARG A 32 4.20 17.15 16.96
CA ARG A 32 4.14 18.52 16.47
C ARG A 32 2.68 18.96 16.62
N PRO A 33 2.41 20.11 17.26
CA PRO A 33 1.08 20.70 17.22
C PRO A 33 0.67 20.86 15.76
N ILE A 34 -0.59 20.52 15.45
CA ILE A 34 -1.19 20.68 14.11
C ILE A 34 -1.03 22.12 13.60
N ASP A 35 -0.89 23.08 14.51
CA ASP A 35 -0.77 24.51 14.24
C ASP A 35 0.53 24.95 13.52
N ASP A 36 1.55 24.09 13.45
CA ASP A 36 2.83 24.37 12.76
C ASP A 36 2.87 23.89 11.29
N TYR A 37 1.78 23.32 10.76
CA TYR A 37 1.65 23.07 9.31
C TYR A 37 1.44 24.40 8.56
N ARG A 38 2.52 25.16 8.38
CA ARG A 38 2.53 26.24 7.39
C ARG A 38 2.62 25.62 5.99
N PHE A 39 1.52 25.73 5.26
CA PHE A 39 1.36 25.27 3.89
C PHE A 39 2.46 25.81 2.95
N SER A 40 2.89 24.98 2.00
CA SER A 40 3.74 25.43 0.88
C SER A 40 3.01 26.55 0.13
N ALA A 41 3.72 27.62 -0.25
CA ALA A 41 3.18 28.66 -1.13
C ALA A 41 2.74 28.14 -2.52
N GLU A 42 3.01 26.86 -2.81
CA GLU A 42 2.51 26.15 -3.99
C GLU A 42 1.03 25.78 -3.88
N CYS A 43 0.47 25.67 -2.67
CA CYS A 43 -0.92 25.30 -2.43
C CYS A 43 -1.91 26.30 -3.06
N ASP A 44 -1.62 27.61 -2.96
CA ASP A 44 -2.44 28.68 -3.51
C ASP A 44 -2.47 28.69 -5.04
N LYS A 45 -1.51 28.00 -5.67
CA LYS A 45 -1.40 27.90 -7.14
C LYS A 45 -2.15 26.71 -7.71
N VAL A 46 -2.55 25.75 -6.87
CA VAL A 46 -3.33 24.59 -7.32
C VAL A 46 -4.82 24.97 -7.28
N PRO A 47 -5.65 24.61 -8.27
CA PRO A 47 -7.10 24.84 -8.18
C PRO A 47 -7.72 24.05 -7.02
N VAL A 48 -8.65 24.66 -6.27
CA VAL A 48 -9.42 23.98 -5.22
C VAL A 48 -10.34 22.96 -5.88
N ARG A 49 -10.17 21.69 -5.52
CA ARG A 49 -10.94 20.54 -6.02
C ARG A 49 -11.15 19.60 -4.85
N GLY A 50 -12.36 19.05 -4.70
CA GLY A 50 -12.66 18.14 -3.59
C GLY A 50 -11.75 16.90 -3.60
N ASN A 51 -11.24 16.52 -2.42
CA ASN A 51 -10.47 15.29 -2.22
C ASN A 51 -10.74 14.63 -0.85
N ALA A 52 -9.98 13.57 -0.53
CA ALA A 52 -10.03 12.78 0.70
C ALA A 52 -9.92 13.59 1.99
N PHE A 53 -9.21 14.70 1.86
CA PHE A 53 -8.73 15.57 2.91
C PHE A 53 -9.39 16.94 2.80
N LYS A 54 -10.52 17.03 2.08
CA LYS A 54 -11.27 18.26 1.89
C LYS A 54 -11.48 18.94 3.25
N ASP A 55 -11.17 20.23 3.30
CA ASP A 55 -11.25 21.04 4.52
C ASP A 55 -10.26 20.61 5.64
N SER A 56 -9.20 19.87 5.31
CA SER A 56 -8.14 19.46 6.25
C SER A 56 -6.74 19.89 5.78
N PRO A 57 -5.73 19.93 6.67
CA PRO A 57 -4.37 20.31 6.29
C PRO A 57 -3.71 19.40 5.22
N LEU A 58 -4.15 18.15 5.11
CA LEU A 58 -3.62 17.18 4.13
C LEU A 58 -4.16 17.41 2.71
N GLU A 59 -5.13 18.32 2.53
CA GLU A 59 -5.74 18.61 1.23
C GLU A 59 -4.72 19.06 0.20
N CYS A 60 -3.79 19.92 0.61
CA CYS A 60 -2.82 20.51 -0.30
C CYS A 60 -1.84 19.47 -0.85
N GLU A 61 -1.26 18.64 0.02
CA GLU A 61 -0.26 17.64 -0.40
C GLU A 61 -0.87 16.63 -1.38
N ALA A 62 -2.10 16.20 -1.11
CA ALA A 62 -2.83 15.33 -2.03
C ALA A 62 -3.09 15.99 -3.39
N ARG A 63 -3.38 17.30 -3.41
CA ARG A 63 -3.58 18.07 -4.65
C ARG A 63 -2.29 18.25 -5.44
N ILE A 64 -1.19 18.59 -4.79
CA ILE A 64 0.13 18.68 -5.44
C ILE A 64 0.50 17.32 -6.02
N ARG A 65 0.34 16.23 -5.26
CA ARG A 65 0.62 14.87 -5.72
C ARG A 65 -0.22 14.49 -6.93
N GLU A 66 -1.51 14.76 -6.93
CA GLU A 66 -2.37 14.49 -8.08
C GLU A 66 -1.93 15.28 -9.33
N VAL A 67 -1.56 16.55 -9.19
CA VAL A 67 -1.04 17.36 -10.30
C VAL A 67 0.26 16.75 -10.85
N GLU A 68 1.18 16.31 -10.01
CA GLU A 68 2.41 15.64 -10.44
C GLU A 68 2.12 14.32 -11.17
N LEU A 69 1.13 13.55 -10.72
CA LEU A 69 0.68 12.34 -11.42
C LEU A 69 0.03 12.69 -12.78
N GLN A 70 -0.77 13.75 -12.86
CA GLN A 70 -1.34 14.20 -14.13
C GLN A 70 -0.27 14.66 -15.12
N LYS A 71 0.82 15.31 -14.67
CA LYS A 71 1.95 15.66 -15.54
C LYS A 71 2.64 14.43 -16.14
N GLN A 72 2.70 13.32 -15.42
CA GLN A 72 3.31 12.07 -15.89
C GLN A 72 2.44 11.35 -16.94
N ALA A 73 1.12 11.53 -16.89
CA ALA A 73 0.18 10.93 -17.83
C ALA A 73 -0.97 11.91 -18.18
N PRO A 74 -0.69 12.98 -18.95
CA PRO A 74 -1.64 14.09 -19.15
C PRO A 74 -2.91 13.70 -19.90
N ASP A 75 -2.84 12.64 -20.70
CA ASP A 75 -3.97 12.13 -21.46
C ASP A 75 -4.79 11.07 -20.72
N LEU A 76 -4.35 10.61 -19.52
CA LEU A 76 -5.02 9.53 -18.80
C LEU A 76 -6.21 10.03 -17.99
N ILE A 77 -6.06 11.15 -17.30
CA ILE A 77 -7.11 11.70 -16.44
C ILE A 77 -7.31 13.18 -16.74
N LYS A 78 -8.57 13.57 -16.90
CA LYS A 78 -8.98 14.96 -16.96
C LYS A 78 -10.04 15.23 -15.90
N ARG A 79 -10.04 16.45 -15.37
CA ARG A 79 -11.03 16.92 -14.42
C ARG A 79 -12.01 17.87 -15.11
N ASP A 80 -13.29 17.71 -14.81
CA ASP A 80 -14.37 18.64 -15.19
C ASP A 80 -15.13 19.00 -13.90
N GLY A 81 -14.71 20.10 -13.25
CA GLY A 81 -15.11 20.38 -11.87
C GLY A 81 -14.64 19.28 -10.91
N ASP A 82 -15.59 18.70 -10.17
CA ASP A 82 -15.36 17.57 -9.27
C ASP A 82 -15.41 16.20 -9.97
N ASP A 83 -15.79 16.15 -11.25
CA ASP A 83 -15.80 14.91 -12.02
C ASP A 83 -14.39 14.52 -12.44
N VAL A 84 -14.15 13.22 -12.48
CA VAL A 84 -12.92 12.61 -12.99
C VAL A 84 -13.26 11.82 -14.25
N LEU A 85 -12.74 12.28 -15.39
CA LEU A 85 -12.80 11.57 -16.66
C LEU A 85 -11.51 10.77 -16.82
N VAL A 86 -11.64 9.46 -16.95
CA VAL A 86 -10.52 8.56 -17.20
C VAL A 86 -10.55 8.13 -18.65
N PHE A 87 -9.41 8.23 -19.30
CA PHE A 87 -9.18 7.84 -20.68
C PHE A 87 -8.24 6.66 -20.71
N TYR A 88 -8.36 5.83 -21.74
CA TYR A 88 -7.40 4.80 -22.06
C TYR A 88 -6.98 4.96 -23.52
N GLN A 89 -5.69 5.17 -23.76
CA GLN A 89 -5.14 5.43 -25.11
C GLN A 89 -5.86 6.57 -25.85
N GLY A 90 -6.19 7.65 -25.12
CA GLY A 90 -6.88 8.82 -25.66
C GLY A 90 -8.39 8.64 -25.88
N GLN A 91 -8.95 7.45 -25.66
CA GLN A 91 -10.39 7.18 -25.72
C GLN A 91 -11.03 7.31 -24.33
N PRO A 92 -12.21 7.93 -24.20
CA PRO A 92 -12.90 8.02 -22.92
C PRO A 92 -13.30 6.62 -22.45
N SER A 93 -12.84 6.23 -21.26
CA SER A 93 -13.14 4.94 -20.63
C SER A 93 -14.30 5.07 -19.65
N VAL A 94 -14.24 6.03 -18.72
CA VAL A 94 -15.31 6.25 -17.73
C VAL A 94 -15.32 7.69 -17.22
N ARG A 95 -16.53 8.20 -16.92
CA ARG A 95 -16.75 9.43 -16.13
C ARG A 95 -17.15 9.04 -14.72
N LEU A 96 -16.45 9.58 -13.73
CA LEU A 96 -16.72 9.36 -12.32
C LEU A 96 -17.24 10.67 -11.72
N THR A 97 -18.49 10.65 -11.28
CA THR A 97 -19.18 11.80 -10.71
C THR A 97 -19.46 11.56 -9.24
N PRO A 98 -19.09 12.49 -8.33
CA PRO A 98 -19.43 12.37 -6.92
C PRO A 98 -20.94 12.25 -6.69
N VAL A 99 -21.33 11.31 -5.84
CA VAL A 99 -22.73 11.06 -5.46
C VAL A 99 -22.80 11.03 -3.93
N LEU A 100 -23.32 12.09 -3.32
CA LEU A 100 -23.37 12.26 -1.87
C LEU A 100 -24.43 11.38 -1.16
N LYS A 101 -25.30 10.68 -1.90
CA LYS A 101 -26.42 9.92 -1.34
C LYS A 101 -26.53 8.53 -1.95
N GLY A 102 -26.61 7.51 -1.10
CA GLY A 102 -26.77 6.10 -1.49
C GLY A 102 -25.71 5.20 -0.87
N SER A 103 -25.91 3.87 -0.94
CA SER A 103 -24.97 2.87 -0.43
C SER A 103 -23.65 2.80 -1.20
N GLU A 104 -23.59 3.43 -2.38
CA GLU A 104 -22.40 3.56 -3.23
C GLU A 104 -21.84 5.00 -3.24
N GLY A 105 -22.25 5.81 -2.25
CA GLY A 105 -21.93 7.23 -2.21
C GLY A 105 -20.43 7.50 -2.26
N CYS A 106 -20.05 8.49 -3.07
CA CYS A 106 -18.69 8.95 -3.21
C CYS A 106 -18.67 10.48 -3.13
N ASP A 107 -18.05 11.03 -2.10
CA ASP A 107 -17.92 12.47 -1.89
C ASP A 107 -16.87 13.07 -2.83
N SER A 108 -15.79 12.32 -3.09
CA SER A 108 -14.73 12.74 -4.01
C SER A 108 -13.96 11.57 -4.59
N TYR A 109 -13.45 11.76 -5.81
CA TYR A 109 -12.51 10.86 -6.46
C TYR A 109 -11.13 11.50 -6.55
N ASN A 110 -10.09 10.75 -6.21
CA ASN A 110 -8.70 11.22 -6.26
C ASN A 110 -7.78 10.26 -6.96
N LEU A 111 -6.83 10.80 -7.73
CA LEU A 111 -5.77 10.02 -8.36
C LEU A 111 -4.68 9.71 -7.33
N GLN A 112 -4.57 8.43 -6.96
CA GLN A 112 -3.62 7.97 -5.94
C GLN A 112 -2.27 7.59 -6.55
N SER A 113 -2.29 6.89 -7.69
CA SER A 113 -1.07 6.51 -8.41
C SER A 113 -1.36 6.12 -9.85
N LEU A 114 -0.31 6.17 -10.67
CA LEU A 114 -0.28 5.61 -12.01
C LEU A 114 0.38 4.24 -11.97
N LEU A 115 -0.21 3.25 -12.64
CA LEU A 115 0.37 1.92 -12.78
C LEU A 115 0.91 1.76 -14.21
N PRO A 116 2.23 1.77 -14.43
CA PRO A 116 2.78 1.46 -15.75
C PRO A 116 2.50 -0.01 -16.06
N THR A 117 1.73 -0.27 -17.12
CA THR A 117 1.29 -1.60 -17.51
C THR A 117 1.49 -1.82 -19.00
N ARG A 118 1.75 -3.05 -19.40
CA ARG A 118 1.91 -3.37 -20.82
C ARG A 118 0.55 -3.47 -21.49
N ASP A 119 0.33 -2.69 -22.53
CA ASP A 119 -0.86 -2.81 -23.35
C ASP A 119 -0.88 -4.17 -24.08
N SER A 120 -2.05 -4.79 -24.12
CA SER A 120 -2.21 -6.14 -24.68
C SER A 120 -1.95 -6.20 -26.19
N VAL A 121 -2.30 -5.13 -26.91
CA VAL A 121 -2.23 -5.09 -28.38
C VAL A 121 -0.86 -4.59 -28.83
N THR A 122 -0.46 -3.41 -28.37
CA THR A 122 0.74 -2.70 -28.82
C THR A 122 2.01 -3.14 -28.09
N GLN A 123 1.89 -3.85 -26.97
CA GLN A 123 2.99 -4.26 -26.10
C GLN A 123 3.83 -3.09 -25.54
N ARG A 124 3.36 -1.85 -25.71
CA ARG A 124 3.96 -0.63 -25.15
C ARG A 124 3.50 -0.41 -23.73
N ILE A 125 4.26 0.37 -22.96
CA ILE A 125 3.82 0.81 -21.64
C ILE A 125 2.68 1.81 -21.81
N SER A 126 1.59 1.56 -21.09
CA SER A 126 0.41 2.40 -20.92
C SER A 126 0.10 2.50 -19.43
N TYR A 127 -0.50 3.59 -18.99
CA TYR A 127 -0.83 3.75 -17.57
C TYR A 127 -2.26 3.32 -17.28
N LEU A 128 -2.47 2.63 -16.16
CA LEU A 128 -3.78 2.52 -15.52
C LEU A 128 -3.86 3.50 -14.36
N ALA A 129 -5.05 4.07 -14.15
CA ALA A 129 -5.33 4.94 -13.03
C ALA A 129 -5.75 4.12 -11.80
N LYS A 130 -5.02 4.25 -10.69
CA LYS A 130 -5.52 3.86 -9.36
C LYS A 130 -6.17 5.07 -8.72
N LEU A 131 -7.48 4.96 -8.51
CA LEU A 131 -8.29 6.00 -7.90
C LEU A 131 -8.74 5.59 -6.51
N ALA A 132 -8.97 6.60 -5.68
CA ALA A 132 -9.68 6.46 -4.42
C ALA A 132 -11.04 7.13 -4.54
N CYS A 133 -12.06 6.46 -4.00
CA CYS A 133 -13.36 7.03 -3.72
C CYS A 133 -13.51 7.21 -2.21
N HIS A 134 -13.86 8.42 -1.79
CA HIS A 134 -14.04 8.76 -0.37
C HIS A 134 -15.52 8.90 -0.04
N SER A 135 -15.93 8.37 1.10
CA SER A 135 -17.27 8.52 1.67
C SER A 135 -17.11 8.80 3.17
N GLY A 136 -17.10 10.07 3.56
CA GLY A 136 -16.65 10.50 4.88
C GLY A 136 -15.24 10.01 5.18
N GLU A 137 -15.07 9.29 6.29
CA GLU A 137 -13.79 8.73 6.73
C GLU A 137 -13.41 7.42 6.01
N LEU A 138 -14.32 6.86 5.21
CA LEU A 138 -14.07 5.60 4.49
C LEU A 138 -13.49 5.86 3.10
N GLU A 139 -12.55 5.02 2.71
CA GLU A 139 -11.91 5.07 1.39
C GLU A 139 -12.00 3.70 0.73
N THR A 140 -12.53 3.67 -0.50
CA THR A 140 -12.45 2.51 -1.38
C THR A 140 -11.51 2.82 -2.53
N ARG A 141 -10.53 1.95 -2.78
CA ARG A 141 -9.56 2.12 -3.87
C ARG A 141 -9.84 1.13 -4.98
N PHE A 142 -9.61 1.56 -6.22
CA PHE A 142 -9.82 0.73 -7.39
C PHE A 142 -8.92 1.15 -8.54
N ILE A 143 -8.65 0.21 -9.45
CA ILE A 143 -8.01 0.46 -10.73
C ILE A 143 -9.10 0.57 -11.79
N VAL A 144 -9.02 1.62 -12.62
CA VAL A 144 -9.92 1.76 -13.78
C VAL A 144 -9.32 1.01 -14.95
N MET A 145 -10.10 0.09 -15.50
CA MET A 145 -9.72 -0.77 -16.63
C MET A 145 -10.00 -0.08 -17.97
N SER A 146 -9.48 -0.64 -19.07
CA SER A 146 -9.65 -0.09 -20.41
C SER A 146 -11.10 -0.09 -20.91
N ASP A 147 -11.95 -0.95 -20.36
CA ASP A 147 -13.38 -1.05 -20.64
C ASP A 147 -14.27 -0.22 -19.68
N GLY A 148 -13.65 0.60 -18.82
CA GLY A 148 -14.35 1.42 -17.83
C GLY A 148 -14.72 0.68 -16.54
N THR A 149 -14.49 -0.64 -16.46
CA THR A 149 -14.75 -1.42 -15.24
C THR A 149 -13.79 -1.03 -14.11
N ARG A 150 -14.26 -1.19 -12.87
CA ARG A 150 -13.49 -0.86 -11.66
C ARG A 150 -13.03 -2.15 -11.00
N TRP A 151 -11.72 -2.31 -10.86
CA TRP A 151 -11.15 -3.40 -10.09
C TRP A 151 -10.79 -2.92 -8.68
N THR A 152 -11.64 -3.25 -7.71
CA THR A 152 -11.41 -2.91 -6.30
C THR A 152 -10.15 -3.58 -5.76
N VAL A 153 -9.26 -2.80 -5.17
CA VAL A 153 -7.98 -3.23 -4.59
C VAL A 153 -7.70 -2.45 -3.31
N SER A 154 -7.07 -3.04 -2.29
CA SER A 154 -6.63 -2.26 -1.13
C SER A 154 -5.49 -1.32 -1.49
N ASP A 155 -4.59 -1.82 -2.32
CA ASP A 155 -3.42 -1.14 -2.84
C ASP A 155 -2.88 -1.90 -4.05
N ALA A 156 -2.15 -1.20 -4.93
CA ALA A 156 -1.51 -1.82 -6.07
C ALA A 156 -0.34 -0.98 -6.61
N SER A 157 0.65 -1.68 -7.15
CA SER A 157 1.73 -1.11 -7.96
C SER A 157 2.16 -2.06 -9.06
N ALA A 158 2.70 -1.54 -10.16
CA ALA A 158 3.10 -2.32 -11.31
C ALA A 158 4.62 -2.35 -11.49
N SER A 159 5.14 -3.44 -12.05
CA SER A 159 6.56 -3.60 -12.32
C SER A 159 7.04 -2.59 -13.37
N PRO A 160 8.34 -2.22 -13.39
CA PRO A 160 8.86 -1.23 -14.34
C PRO A 160 8.68 -1.61 -15.82
N ASP A 161 8.62 -2.92 -16.12
CA ASP A 161 8.36 -3.46 -17.46
C ASP A 161 6.85 -3.63 -17.77
N GLY A 162 5.99 -3.27 -16.82
CA GLY A 162 4.53 -3.31 -16.93
C GLY A 162 3.91 -4.71 -17.05
N ARG A 163 4.69 -5.76 -16.84
CA ARG A 163 4.24 -7.16 -16.99
C ARG A 163 3.62 -7.74 -15.74
N LEU A 164 3.80 -7.11 -14.59
CA LEU A 164 3.30 -7.59 -13.31
C LEU A 164 2.58 -6.49 -12.55
N ILE A 165 1.52 -6.88 -11.83
CA ILE A 165 0.86 -6.02 -10.85
C ILE A 165 0.88 -6.74 -9.50
N GLY A 166 1.47 -6.08 -8.51
CA GLY A 166 1.34 -6.46 -7.11
C GLY A 166 0.08 -5.82 -6.54
N VAL A 167 -0.76 -6.62 -5.91
CA VAL A 167 -2.03 -6.18 -5.31
C VAL A 167 -2.03 -6.53 -3.84
N GLY A 168 -2.29 -5.52 -3.02
CA GLY A 168 -2.41 -5.67 -1.58
C GLY A 168 -3.63 -6.46 -1.14
N GLY A 169 -3.64 -6.81 0.14
CA GLY A 169 -4.78 -7.42 0.80
C GLY A 169 -5.63 -6.39 1.55
N ASN A 170 -6.94 -6.57 1.67
CA ASN A 170 -7.82 -5.70 2.46
C ASN A 170 -7.84 -6.05 3.97
N GLY A 171 -6.86 -6.82 4.46
CA GLY A 171 -6.77 -7.20 5.87
C GLY A 171 -7.79 -8.28 6.31
N PHE A 172 -8.65 -8.75 5.41
CA PHE A 172 -9.56 -9.86 5.68
C PHE A 172 -8.85 -11.22 5.59
N PRO A 173 -9.26 -12.22 6.40
CA PRO A 173 -8.70 -13.56 6.33
C PRO A 173 -8.79 -14.15 4.91
N GLY A 174 -7.64 -14.50 4.33
CA GLY A 174 -7.55 -15.05 2.98
C GLY A 174 -7.38 -14.01 1.87
N ASP A 175 -7.49 -12.72 2.17
CA ASP A 175 -7.21 -11.63 1.24
C ASP A 175 -5.77 -11.15 1.42
N GLY A 176 -4.84 -12.07 1.14
CA GLY A 176 -3.40 -11.81 1.22
C GLY A 176 -2.83 -11.09 -0.01
N PHE A 177 -1.52 -10.83 -0.01
CA PHE A 177 -0.81 -10.19 -1.11
C PHE A 177 -0.75 -11.06 -2.37
N LYS A 178 -1.08 -10.49 -3.53
CA LYS A 178 -1.22 -11.21 -4.80
C LYS A 178 -0.30 -10.60 -5.86
N LEU A 179 0.30 -11.45 -6.69
CA LEU A 179 0.99 -11.04 -7.91
C LEU A 179 0.20 -11.53 -9.12
N TYR A 180 -0.11 -10.60 -10.01
CA TYR A 180 -0.76 -10.87 -11.28
C TYR A 180 0.20 -10.66 -12.44
N GLN A 181 0.20 -11.58 -13.39
CA GLN A 181 0.74 -11.36 -14.72
C GLN A 181 -0.25 -10.52 -15.52
N TRP A 182 0.28 -9.49 -16.19
CA TRP A 182 -0.46 -8.54 -16.99
C TRP A 182 -0.07 -8.65 -18.47
N PRO A 183 -1.00 -8.51 -19.44
CA PRO A 183 -2.40 -8.06 -19.33
C PRO A 183 -3.43 -9.15 -19.00
N GLU A 184 -3.05 -10.42 -18.94
CA GLU A 184 -3.99 -11.53 -18.82
C GLU A 184 -4.67 -11.61 -17.43
N ARG A 185 -4.26 -10.75 -16.49
CA ARG A 185 -4.69 -10.75 -15.08
C ARG A 185 -4.58 -12.14 -14.44
N LYS A 186 -3.56 -12.90 -14.85
CA LYS A 186 -3.35 -14.27 -14.37
C LYS A 186 -2.66 -14.20 -13.00
N LEU A 187 -3.30 -14.74 -11.97
CA LEU A 187 -2.68 -14.87 -10.65
C LEU A 187 -1.47 -15.83 -10.74
N ILE A 188 -0.28 -15.35 -10.39
CA ILE A 188 0.96 -16.15 -10.43
C ILE A 188 1.56 -16.41 -9.04
N ALA A 189 1.17 -15.64 -8.03
CA ALA A 189 1.52 -15.90 -6.64
C ALA A 189 0.47 -15.28 -5.70
N HIS A 190 0.18 -15.99 -4.61
CA HIS A 190 -0.64 -15.49 -3.51
C HIS A 190 0.05 -15.81 -2.19
N PHE A 191 0.31 -14.79 -1.38
CA PHE A 191 0.92 -14.90 -0.07
C PHE A 191 -0.14 -14.56 0.99
N ASN A 192 -0.25 -15.37 2.04
CA ASN A 192 -1.26 -15.17 3.10
C ASN A 192 -1.21 -13.81 3.82
N PRO A 193 -0.04 -13.21 4.10
CA PRO A 193 0.02 -11.87 4.70
C PRO A 193 -0.66 -10.83 3.80
N SER A 194 -1.49 -9.97 4.38
CA SER A 194 -2.04 -8.81 3.68
C SER A 194 -0.99 -7.71 3.66
N CYS A 195 -0.58 -7.28 2.48
CA CYS A 195 0.47 -6.29 2.33
C CYS A 195 -0.02 -5.02 1.64
N HIS A 196 0.66 -3.91 1.91
CA HIS A 196 0.68 -2.72 1.08
C HIS A 196 1.93 -2.77 0.21
N VAL A 197 1.82 -2.28 -1.03
CA VAL A 197 2.84 -2.53 -2.04
C VAL A 197 3.74 -1.31 -2.12
N VAL A 198 5.02 -1.47 -1.78
CA VAL A 198 5.98 -0.35 -1.86
C VAL A 198 7.29 -0.79 -2.51
N ASP A 199 7.48 -0.23 -3.69
CA ASP A 199 8.66 -0.19 -4.54
C ASP A 199 9.12 -1.50 -5.19
N TRP A 200 8.90 -1.52 -6.51
CA TRP A 200 9.56 -2.46 -7.41
C TRP A 200 11.01 -2.03 -7.58
N GLN A 201 11.92 -2.96 -7.32
CA GLN A 201 13.34 -2.75 -7.59
C GLN A 201 13.69 -3.11 -9.04
N ASN A 202 12.99 -4.10 -9.59
CA ASN A 202 13.06 -4.54 -10.99
C ASN A 202 11.87 -5.48 -11.28
N SER A 203 11.79 -6.08 -12.48
CA SER A 203 10.68 -6.95 -12.87
C SER A 203 10.60 -8.32 -12.15
N SER A 204 11.57 -8.65 -11.30
CA SER A 204 11.62 -9.91 -10.54
C SER A 204 11.71 -9.71 -9.03
N GLN A 205 11.70 -8.46 -8.55
CA GLN A 205 11.88 -8.14 -7.13
C GLN A 205 11.14 -6.85 -6.73
N LEU A 206 10.44 -6.93 -5.60
CA LEU A 206 9.79 -5.80 -4.95
C LEU A 206 9.90 -5.89 -3.44
N THR A 207 9.69 -4.75 -2.78
CA THR A 207 9.49 -4.67 -1.34
C THR A 207 8.02 -4.48 -1.02
N VAL A 208 7.62 -4.92 0.18
CA VAL A 208 6.25 -4.81 0.67
C VAL A 208 6.27 -4.65 2.18
N THR A 209 5.26 -3.97 2.71
CA THR A 209 4.98 -3.91 4.15
C THR A 209 3.70 -4.67 4.42
N CYS A 210 3.75 -5.65 5.31
CA CYS A 210 2.72 -6.65 5.49
C CYS A 210 2.19 -6.68 6.93
N LEU A 211 0.92 -7.06 7.04
CA LEU A 211 0.29 -7.59 8.23
C LEU A 211 0.04 -9.08 8.06
N HIS A 212 0.32 -9.84 9.11
CA HIS A 212 -0.05 -11.23 9.20
C HIS A 212 -0.81 -11.48 10.51
N ASP A 213 -2.05 -11.96 10.37
CA ASP A 213 -2.84 -12.49 11.47
C ASP A 213 -2.24 -13.84 11.89
N MET A 214 -1.60 -13.85 13.06
CA MET A 214 -1.15 -15.06 13.70
C MET A 214 -2.13 -15.45 14.79
N LYS A 215 -2.58 -16.71 14.73
CA LYS A 215 -3.26 -17.37 15.83
C LYS A 215 -2.32 -18.41 16.44
N PRO A 216 -1.57 -18.08 17.51
CA PRO A 216 -0.77 -19.07 18.21
C PRO A 216 -1.68 -20.19 18.73
N PHE A 217 -1.20 -21.43 18.67
CA PHE A 217 -1.94 -22.57 19.22
C PHE A 217 -2.29 -22.32 20.70
N GLY A 218 -3.58 -22.41 21.03
CA GLY A 218 -4.07 -22.32 22.41
C GLY A 218 -4.38 -20.90 22.93
N ILE A 219 -4.17 -19.84 22.15
CA ILE A 219 -4.54 -18.47 22.55
C ILE A 219 -5.82 -18.06 21.80
N ARG A 220 -6.81 -17.51 22.54
CA ARG A 220 -8.08 -17.03 21.97
C ARG A 220 -7.92 -15.73 21.18
N ASP A 221 -6.94 -14.91 21.58
CA ASP A 221 -6.70 -13.60 21.00
C ASP A 221 -5.89 -13.69 19.70
N ARG A 222 -6.33 -12.92 18.70
CA ARG A 222 -5.59 -12.73 17.45
C ARG A 222 -4.48 -11.72 17.67
N TYR A 223 -3.28 -12.03 17.20
CA TYR A 223 -2.17 -11.08 17.20
C TYR A 223 -1.78 -10.77 15.76
N PHE A 224 -1.73 -9.48 15.46
CA PHE A 224 -1.24 -9.00 14.18
C PHE A 224 0.26 -8.74 14.28
N LEU A 225 1.03 -9.33 13.37
CA LEU A 225 2.43 -8.97 13.20
C LEU A 225 2.58 -8.08 11.97
N ALA A 226 3.22 -6.94 12.14
CA ALA A 226 3.63 -6.06 11.05
C ALA A 226 5.09 -6.33 10.68
N PHE A 227 5.42 -6.35 9.39
CA PHE A 227 6.80 -6.55 8.92
C PHE A 227 7.02 -6.02 7.52
N ASP A 228 8.27 -5.65 7.21
CA ASP A 228 8.71 -5.47 5.83
C ASP A 228 9.21 -6.80 5.27
N ALA A 229 8.97 -7.03 3.99
CA ALA A 229 9.46 -8.19 3.28
C ALA A 229 9.96 -7.84 1.88
N ARG A 230 10.86 -8.70 1.39
CA ARG A 230 11.26 -8.74 -0.01
C ARG A 230 10.53 -9.89 -0.69
N VAL A 231 9.86 -9.58 -1.78
CA VAL A 231 9.24 -10.57 -2.66
C VAL A 231 10.12 -10.70 -3.90
N LYS A 232 10.60 -11.90 -4.21
CA LYS A 232 11.49 -12.14 -5.36
C LYS A 232 11.26 -13.51 -5.99
N ARG A 233 11.61 -13.64 -7.27
CA ARG A 233 11.78 -14.97 -7.89
C ARG A 233 13.07 -15.61 -7.38
N ASP A 234 13.00 -16.88 -7.01
CA ASP A 234 14.17 -17.70 -6.70
C ASP A 234 14.82 -18.25 -7.98
N GLU A 235 15.92 -18.98 -7.82
CA GLU A 235 16.69 -19.56 -8.93
C GLU A 235 15.89 -20.60 -9.73
N GLN A 236 14.84 -21.16 -9.14
CA GLN A 236 13.93 -22.13 -9.77
C GLN A 236 12.73 -21.44 -10.44
N GLY A 237 12.67 -20.11 -10.39
CA GLY A 237 11.61 -19.30 -10.97
C GLY A 237 10.37 -19.13 -10.10
N TYR A 238 10.36 -19.63 -8.87
CA TYR A 238 9.23 -19.49 -7.95
C TYR A 238 9.28 -18.17 -7.19
N TRP A 239 8.13 -17.54 -7.01
CA TRP A 239 8.02 -16.36 -6.16
C TRP A 239 8.12 -16.75 -4.70
N THR A 240 8.92 -16.02 -3.95
CA THR A 240 9.09 -16.19 -2.49
C THR A 240 8.97 -14.83 -1.82
N MET A 241 8.42 -14.81 -0.60
CA MET A 241 8.38 -13.62 0.24
C MET A 241 9.21 -13.88 1.48
N ARG A 242 10.21 -13.04 1.74
CA ARG A 242 11.09 -13.18 2.91
C ARG A 242 11.04 -11.91 3.74
N THR A 243 10.68 -12.05 5.02
CA THR A 243 10.73 -10.97 5.99
C THR A 243 12.14 -10.41 6.08
N THR A 244 12.26 -9.08 6.01
CA THR A 244 13.52 -8.34 6.14
C THR A 244 13.58 -7.56 7.44
N ARG A 245 12.44 -7.10 7.97
CA ARG A 245 12.36 -6.32 9.21
C ARG A 245 11.01 -6.52 9.90
N TRP A 246 11.01 -6.70 11.22
CA TRP A 246 9.79 -6.72 12.04
C TRP A 246 9.43 -5.32 12.50
N LEU A 247 8.14 -4.98 12.44
CA LEU A 247 7.60 -3.68 12.81
C LEU A 247 6.72 -3.81 14.06
N ASN A 248 6.71 -2.75 14.87
CA ASN A 248 5.73 -2.63 15.95
C ASN A 248 4.33 -2.44 15.33
N PRO A 249 3.31 -3.26 15.68
CA PRO A 249 1.98 -3.20 15.06
C PRO A 249 1.30 -1.83 15.18
N ARG A 250 1.60 -1.05 16.23
CA ARG A 250 1.09 0.32 16.40
C ARG A 250 1.67 1.33 15.41
N MET A 251 2.74 1.01 14.69
CA MET A 251 3.38 1.91 13.72
C MET A 251 2.81 1.79 12.29
N MET A 252 1.87 0.87 12.07
CA MET A 252 1.38 0.61 10.72
C MET A 252 0.40 1.68 10.21
N ASP A 253 -0.48 2.19 11.07
CA ASP A 253 -1.37 3.31 10.72
C ASP A 253 -0.60 4.60 10.45
N TYR A 254 0.56 4.79 11.09
CA TYR A 254 1.42 5.97 10.90
C TYR A 254 2.23 5.91 9.60
N ASN A 255 2.71 4.74 9.18
CA ASN A 255 3.33 4.57 7.85
C ASN A 255 2.31 4.69 6.71
N ARG A 256 1.02 4.45 6.98
CA ARG A 256 -0.08 4.58 6.01
C ARG A 256 -0.33 6.04 5.61
N GLN A 257 0.08 7.00 6.44
CA GLN A 257 -0.10 8.44 6.24
C GLN A 257 1.18 9.16 5.76
N GLY A 258 2.32 8.46 5.67
CA GLY A 258 3.59 9.04 5.18
C GLY A 258 4.33 9.96 6.16
N ASP A 259 3.87 10.07 7.41
CA ASP A 259 4.16 11.27 8.20
C ASP A 259 5.30 11.22 9.22
N ILE A 260 5.87 10.07 9.63
CA ILE A 260 6.90 10.10 10.70
C ILE A 260 7.95 8.98 10.57
N GLU A 261 9.23 9.37 10.44
CA GLU A 261 10.38 8.50 10.71
C GLU A 261 10.47 8.17 12.22
N TYR A 262 9.90 7.04 12.63
CA TYR A 262 10.13 6.51 13.98
C TYR A 262 11.31 5.55 14.03
N THR A 263 12.05 5.61 15.14
CA THR A 263 13.10 4.65 15.49
C THR A 263 12.48 3.24 15.63
N PRO A 264 12.96 2.23 14.88
CA PRO A 264 12.34 0.91 14.86
C PRO A 264 12.48 0.23 16.21
N THR A 265 11.35 -0.07 16.87
CA THR A 265 11.32 -1.04 17.97
C THR A 265 11.35 -2.44 17.35
N PHE A 266 12.53 -3.06 17.35
CA PHE A 266 12.72 -4.39 16.78
C PHE A 266 12.19 -5.46 17.73
N ALA A 267 11.41 -6.40 17.20
CA ALA A 267 11.25 -7.72 17.81
C ALA A 267 12.31 -8.65 17.20
N LEU A 268 13.07 -9.35 18.03
CA LEU A 268 14.01 -10.40 17.61
C LEU A 268 13.21 -11.65 17.18
N LEU A 269 12.54 -11.56 16.03
CA LEU A 269 11.93 -12.70 15.37
C LEU A 269 12.81 -13.10 14.18
N TRP A 270 13.09 -14.39 14.05
CA TRP A 270 13.85 -14.92 12.94
C TRP A 270 13.17 -14.56 11.60
N PRO A 271 13.94 -14.29 10.52
CA PRO A 271 13.37 -14.03 9.21
C PRO A 271 12.47 -15.19 8.77
N MET A 272 11.19 -14.91 8.54
CA MET A 272 10.26 -15.89 8.00
C MET A 272 10.26 -15.87 6.48
N THR A 273 10.12 -17.04 5.87
CA THR A 273 9.92 -17.18 4.42
C THR A 273 8.53 -17.75 4.18
N PHE A 274 7.72 -16.99 3.46
CA PHE A 274 6.40 -17.40 3.00
C PHE A 274 6.52 -17.93 1.58
N ARG A 275 5.93 -19.10 1.35
CA ARG A 275 5.75 -19.65 0.01
C ARG A 275 4.34 -19.29 -0.50
N PRO A 276 4.15 -19.16 -1.82
CA PRO A 276 2.83 -18.94 -2.38
C PRO A 276 1.88 -20.08 -2.00
N ASP A 277 0.63 -19.77 -1.68
CA ASP A 277 -0.40 -20.79 -1.53
C ASP A 277 -0.71 -21.40 -2.90
N THR A 278 -0.26 -22.64 -3.14
CA THR A 278 -0.46 -23.35 -4.40
C THR A 278 -1.80 -24.07 -4.48
N LYS A 279 -2.62 -24.05 -3.42
CA LYS A 279 -3.82 -24.89 -3.30
C LYS A 279 -5.15 -24.18 -3.59
N ARG A 280 -5.16 -22.90 -3.94
CA ARG A 280 -6.39 -22.20 -4.34
C ARG A 280 -6.52 -22.13 -5.87
N PRO A 281 -7.33 -22.99 -6.51
CA PRO A 281 -7.75 -22.72 -7.87
C PRO A 281 -8.49 -21.39 -7.91
N VAL A 282 -8.14 -20.58 -8.90
CA VAL A 282 -8.74 -19.28 -9.18
C VAL A 282 -10.18 -19.53 -9.63
N ASN A 283 -11.14 -19.43 -8.73
CA ASN A 283 -12.52 -19.23 -9.17
C ASN A 283 -12.57 -17.85 -9.84
N ALA A 284 -13.02 -17.89 -11.09
CA ALA A 284 -13.16 -16.74 -11.97
C ALA A 284 -13.90 -15.60 -11.25
N PHE A 285 -13.48 -14.39 -11.59
CA PHE A 285 -14.20 -13.14 -11.36
C PHE A 285 -15.72 -13.35 -11.46
N HIS A 286 -16.45 -13.04 -10.39
CA HIS A 286 -17.83 -12.64 -10.54
C HIS A 286 -17.85 -11.15 -10.91
N PRO A 287 -18.57 -10.78 -11.99
CA PRO A 287 -18.74 -9.39 -12.42
C PRO A 287 -19.45 -8.55 -11.35
#